data_AF-A0A5J5CZF7-F1
#
_entry.id   AF-A0A5J5CZF7-F1
#
_cell.length_a   1.000
_cell.length_b   1.000
_cell.length_c   1.000
_cell.angle_alpha   90.00
_cell.angle_beta   90.00
_cell.angle_gamma   90.00
#
_symmetry.space_group_name_H-M   'P 1'
#
loop_
_entity.id
_entity.type
_entity.pdbx_description
1 polymer ?
#
loop_
_entity_poly.entity_id
_entity_poly.type
_entity_poly.pdbx_seq_one_letter_code
_entity_poly.pdbx_strand_id
1 'polypeptide(L)'
;MTELWQAAAWLRDAGPFCDISVWSRKHPKTLEHTEGEAEAAAGSLQAFVHYYRLYQHWWTHSAQIQSRVPVSAADSSPGDGVKDGVVNGGVSEAEGSVCPAPGSPGGLDFDASVLLSEHHAACQATQRSVREIQERLAAMVLQHSRAQGGQLHPGEKEADGSIAQTSTARESSDSQGSADAGQRPEDSETLLSLSTKMSQQQKLLADLPDTVKMFPHPDVVECCLVLLHLSKSSPSVSEATQQRAKDLLRKHGTNPAVLKASQRFLH
;
A
#
# COMPACT_ATOMS: atom_id res chain seq x y z
N MET A 1 -12.61 0.74 -9.61
CA MET A 1 -12.29 -0.30 -8.59
C MET A 1 -10.94 -0.96 -8.88
N THR A 2 -10.64 -1.26 -10.15
CA THR A 2 -9.34 -1.79 -10.61
C THR A 2 -8.15 -0.97 -10.14
N GLU A 3 -8.20 0.36 -10.14
CA GLU A 3 -7.05 1.19 -9.75
C GLU A 3 -6.69 1.15 -8.26
N LEU A 4 -7.67 0.98 -7.36
CA LEU A 4 -7.43 0.83 -5.91
C LEU A 4 -6.86 -0.55 -5.60
N TRP A 5 -7.38 -1.58 -6.28
CA TRP A 5 -6.81 -2.93 -6.22
C TRP A 5 -5.41 -2.99 -6.83
N GLN A 6 -5.12 -2.22 -7.87
CA GLN A 6 -3.77 -2.09 -8.40
C GLN A 6 -2.87 -1.39 -7.37
N ALA A 7 -3.30 -0.27 -6.78
CA ALA A 7 -2.52 0.39 -5.72
C ALA A 7 -2.28 -0.50 -4.48
N ALA A 8 -3.27 -1.28 -4.06
CA ALA A 8 -3.16 -2.22 -2.93
C ALA A 8 -2.35 -3.48 -3.27
N ALA A 9 -2.43 -3.97 -4.51
CA ALA A 9 -1.64 -5.10 -4.98
C ALA A 9 -0.14 -4.77 -5.04
N TRP A 10 0.23 -3.52 -5.33
CA TRP A 10 1.62 -3.05 -5.22
C TRP A 10 2.12 -3.01 -3.77
N LEU A 11 1.23 -2.74 -2.80
CA LEU A 11 1.55 -2.82 -1.38
C LEU A 11 1.85 -4.27 -0.94
N ARG A 12 1.25 -5.25 -1.63
CA ARG A 12 1.39 -6.68 -1.35
C ARG A 12 2.61 -7.33 -2.02
N ASP A 13 3.14 -6.73 -3.08
CA ASP A 13 4.35 -7.21 -3.77
C ASP A 13 5.64 -6.82 -3.02
N ALA A 14 5.52 -6.02 -1.96
CA ALA A 14 6.58 -5.69 -1.01
C ALA A 14 6.76 -6.78 0.06
N GLY A 15 6.95 -8.03 -0.36
CA GLY A 15 7.28 -9.17 0.51
C GLY A 15 6.21 -9.52 1.56
N PRO A 16 6.40 -10.62 2.31
CA PRO A 16 5.48 -10.98 3.37
C PRO A 16 5.45 -9.86 4.40
N PHE A 17 4.25 -9.30 4.63
CA PHE A 17 3.95 -8.57 5.85
C PHE A 17 4.49 -9.39 7.02
N CYS A 18 5.30 -8.76 7.86
CA CYS A 18 6.04 -9.36 8.97
C CYS A 18 7.30 -10.15 8.59
N ASP A 19 8.37 -9.44 8.25
CA ASP A 19 9.68 -9.89 8.73
C ASP A 19 9.83 -9.51 10.22
N ILE A 20 9.06 -10.21 11.07
CA ILE A 20 9.18 -10.18 12.54
C ILE A 20 10.58 -10.68 12.98
N SER A 21 11.38 -11.25 12.08
CA SER A 21 12.67 -11.84 12.43
C SER A 21 13.73 -10.82 12.87
N VAL A 22 13.58 -9.53 12.54
CA VAL A 22 14.52 -8.49 13.00
C VAL A 22 14.29 -8.09 14.46
N TRP A 23 13.14 -8.45 15.06
CA TRP A 23 12.85 -8.18 16.47
C TRP A 23 12.89 -9.42 17.36
N SER A 24 13.62 -10.47 16.94
CA SER A 24 14.05 -11.52 17.87
C SER A 24 15.18 -11.00 18.77
N ARG A 25 14.94 -9.89 19.47
CA ARG A 25 15.78 -9.46 20.57
C ARG A 25 15.36 -10.31 21.76
N LYS A 26 16.17 -11.34 22.05
CA LYS A 26 16.16 -12.16 23.26
C LYS A 26 15.39 -11.47 24.38
N HIS A 27 14.18 -11.94 24.69
CA HIS A 27 13.46 -11.49 25.87
C HIS A 27 14.35 -11.72 27.09
N PRO A 28 14.73 -10.70 27.86
CA PRO A 28 15.08 -10.94 29.24
C PRO A 28 13.77 -11.40 29.90
N LYS A 29 13.81 -12.61 30.45
CA LYS A 29 12.89 -13.06 31.49
C LYS A 29 12.80 -11.96 32.55
N THR A 30 11.71 -11.20 32.51
CA THR A 30 10.82 -10.79 33.61
C THR A 30 9.78 -9.88 32.96
N LEU A 31 8.57 -10.39 32.73
CA LEU A 31 7.42 -9.55 32.37
C LEU A 31 7.03 -8.76 33.63
N GLU A 32 7.69 -7.62 33.85
CA GLU A 32 7.16 -6.61 34.74
C GLU A 32 5.83 -6.16 34.13
N HIS A 33 4.72 -6.71 34.62
CA HIS A 33 3.36 -6.31 34.24
C HIS A 33 3.15 -4.86 34.70
N THR A 34 3.67 -3.92 33.93
CA THR A 34 3.35 -2.51 34.10
C THR A 34 1.98 -2.28 33.45
N GLU A 35 1.13 -1.53 34.13
CA GLU A 35 -0.22 -1.20 33.65
C GLU A 35 -0.19 -0.62 32.22
N GLY A 36 0.84 0.16 31.88
CA GLY A 36 1.03 0.75 30.56
C GLY A 36 1.36 -0.26 29.44
N GLU A 37 2.00 -1.40 29.73
CA GLU A 37 2.22 -2.45 28.73
C GLU A 37 0.93 -3.20 28.42
N ALA A 38 0.13 -3.50 29.45
CA ALA A 38 -1.18 -4.14 29.29
C ALA A 38 -2.14 -3.25 28.50
N GLU A 39 -2.14 -1.94 28.76
CA GLU A 39 -2.92 -0.96 28.02
C GLU A 39 -2.48 -0.87 26.55
N ALA A 40 -1.17 -0.80 26.30
CA ALA A 40 -0.63 -0.77 24.92
C ALA A 40 -0.98 -2.05 24.14
N ALA A 41 -0.90 -3.22 24.78
CA ALA A 41 -1.29 -4.49 24.18
C ALA A 41 -2.79 -4.53 23.86
N ALA A 42 -3.64 -4.07 24.79
CA ALA A 42 -5.09 -4.00 24.60
C ALA A 42 -5.46 -3.02 23.47
N GLY A 43 -4.83 -1.85 23.43
CA GLY A 43 -5.03 -0.85 22.37
C GLY A 43 -4.60 -1.36 21.00
N SER A 44 -3.47 -2.07 20.93
CA SER A 44 -3.02 -2.75 19.71
C SER A 44 -4.03 -3.79 19.22
N LEU A 45 -4.51 -4.66 20.10
CA LEU A 45 -5.53 -5.66 19.76
C LEU A 45 -6.83 -5.00 19.29
N GLN A 46 -7.27 -3.95 19.98
CA GLN A 46 -8.47 -3.19 19.61
C GLN A 46 -8.34 -2.59 18.20
N ALA A 47 -7.17 -2.04 17.86
CA ALA A 47 -6.90 -1.51 16.54
C ALA A 47 -7.04 -2.58 15.44
N PHE A 48 -6.52 -3.80 15.66
CA PHE A 48 -6.71 -4.90 14.71
C PHE A 48 -8.16 -5.35 14.56
N VAL A 49 -8.92 -5.38 15.66
CA VAL A 49 -10.36 -5.68 15.60
C VAL A 49 -11.11 -4.61 14.80
N HIS A 50 -10.81 -3.32 15.00
CA HIS A 50 -11.41 -2.23 14.24
C HIS A 50 -10.96 -2.20 12.78
N TYR A 51 -9.72 -2.62 12.49
CA TYR A 51 -9.22 -2.76 11.13
C TYR A 51 -9.99 -3.84 10.36
N TYR A 52 -10.24 -4.99 11.01
CA TYR A 52 -11.08 -6.04 10.43
C TYR A 52 -12.50 -5.52 10.13
N ARG A 53 -13.13 -4.83 11.08
CA ARG A 53 -14.48 -4.26 10.89
C ARG A 53 -14.51 -3.20 9.78
N LEU A 54 -13.48 -2.38 9.66
CA LEU A 54 -13.33 -1.40 8.58
C LEU A 54 -13.37 -2.08 7.21
N TYR A 55 -12.59 -3.15 7.05
CA TYR A 55 -12.54 -3.91 5.80
C TYR A 55 -13.83 -4.68 5.53
N GLN A 56 -14.45 -5.26 6.55
CA GLN A 56 -15.77 -5.89 6.42
C GLN A 56 -16.80 -4.87 5.89
N HIS A 57 -16.86 -3.67 6.49
CA HIS A 57 -17.76 -2.61 6.06
C HIS A 57 -17.46 -2.16 4.61
N TRP A 58 -16.18 -1.96 4.28
CA TRP A 58 -15.77 -1.59 2.93
C TRP A 58 -16.13 -2.65 1.89
N TRP A 59 -15.95 -3.94 2.20
CA TRP A 59 -16.30 -5.04 1.31
C TRP A 59 -17.81 -5.12 1.06
N THR A 60 -18.62 -5.04 2.11
CA THR A 60 -20.09 -5.06 2.00
C THR A 60 -20.62 -3.88 1.20
N HIS A 61 -20.09 -2.67 1.44
CA HIS A 61 -20.50 -1.47 0.70
C HIS A 61 -20.10 -1.54 -0.79
N SER A 62 -18.92 -2.07 -1.08
CA SER A 62 -18.43 -2.26 -2.44
C SER A 62 -19.26 -3.28 -3.24
N ALA A 63 -19.76 -4.33 -2.58
CA ALA A 63 -20.65 -5.31 -3.21
C ALA A 63 -22.05 -4.71 -3.51
N GLN A 64 -22.57 -3.89 -2.61
CA GLN A 64 -23.86 -3.21 -2.81
C GLN A 64 -23.82 -2.22 -3.98
N ILE A 65 -22.73 -1.45 -4.13
CA ILE A 65 -22.58 -0.52 -5.26
C ILE A 65 -22.56 -1.27 -6.60
N GLN A 66 -21.88 -2.43 -6.68
CA GLN A 66 -21.85 -3.25 -7.90
C GLN A 66 -23.22 -3.85 -8.23
N SER A 67 -23.99 -4.26 -7.23
CA SER A 67 -25.33 -4.81 -7.42
C SER A 67 -26.38 -3.77 -7.83
N ARG A 68 -26.12 -2.47 -7.59
CA ARG A 68 -27.10 -1.39 -7.81
C ARG A 68 -26.98 -0.72 -9.19
N VAL A 69 -25.99 -1.08 -9.99
CA VAL A 69 -25.91 -0.67 -11.39
C VAL A 69 -26.98 -1.44 -12.17
N PRO A 70 -28.03 -0.79 -12.71
CA PRO A 70 -28.99 -1.48 -13.54
C PRO A 70 -28.26 -1.89 -14.82
N VAL A 71 -28.27 -3.18 -15.15
CA VAL A 71 -28.02 -3.62 -16.53
C VAL A 71 -29.06 -2.88 -17.37
N SER A 72 -28.62 -1.89 -18.14
CA SER A 72 -29.45 -1.14 -19.07
C SER A 72 -30.20 -2.15 -19.92
N ALA A 73 -31.51 -2.20 -19.70
CA ALA A 73 -32.44 -2.96 -20.50
C ALA A 73 -32.24 -2.54 -21.97
N ALA A 74 -31.69 -3.44 -22.78
CA ALA A 74 -31.82 -3.36 -24.21
C ALA A 74 -33.30 -3.65 -24.53
N ASP A 75 -34.03 -2.55 -24.62
CA ASP A 75 -35.09 -2.26 -25.58
C ASP A 75 -35.42 -3.40 -26.56
N SER A 76 -36.63 -3.96 -26.42
CA SER A 76 -37.46 -4.47 -27.51
C SER A 76 -38.88 -4.77 -26.97
N SER A 77 -39.79 -3.83 -27.18
CA SER A 77 -41.25 -4.05 -27.21
C SER A 77 -41.71 -3.93 -28.67
N PRO A 78 -42.95 -4.27 -29.12
CA PRO A 78 -44.08 -4.90 -28.42
C PRO A 78 -44.66 -6.13 -29.16
N GLY A 79 -45.32 -7.04 -28.43
CA GLY A 79 -46.09 -8.15 -29.00
C GLY A 79 -47.50 -8.20 -28.43
N ASP A 80 -48.44 -7.76 -29.25
CA ASP A 80 -49.90 -7.76 -29.09
C ASP A 80 -50.49 -9.15 -28.74
N GLY A 81 -51.56 -9.19 -27.93
CA GLY A 81 -52.25 -10.43 -27.58
C GLY A 81 -53.24 -10.33 -26.39
N VAL A 82 -54.53 -10.35 -26.73
CA VAL A 82 -55.74 -10.18 -25.91
C VAL A 82 -56.04 -11.29 -24.88
N LYS A 83 -56.62 -10.87 -23.73
CA LYS A 83 -57.56 -11.50 -22.73
C LYS A 83 -57.72 -13.04 -22.70
N ASP A 84 -57.77 -13.64 -21.50
CA ASP A 84 -59.01 -13.97 -20.73
C ASP A 84 -58.68 -14.65 -19.38
N GLY A 85 -59.62 -14.65 -18.43
CA GLY A 85 -59.38 -14.87 -16.99
C GLY A 85 -59.54 -16.28 -16.40
N VAL A 86 -59.79 -16.28 -15.07
CA VAL A 86 -60.28 -17.33 -14.16
C VAL A 86 -59.30 -17.85 -13.09
N VAL A 87 -59.88 -17.95 -11.89
CA VAL A 87 -59.42 -18.32 -10.54
C VAL A 87 -58.96 -19.77 -10.38
N ASN A 88 -57.88 -20.02 -9.61
CA ASN A 88 -57.87 -20.89 -8.40
C ASN A 88 -56.45 -21.23 -7.88
N GLY A 89 -56.31 -21.11 -6.55
CA GLY A 89 -55.78 -22.15 -5.64
C GLY A 89 -54.41 -22.74 -5.88
N GLY A 90 -53.44 -22.37 -5.04
CA GLY A 90 -52.19 -23.10 -4.88
C GLY A 90 -51.32 -22.51 -3.77
N VAL A 91 -51.58 -22.95 -2.54
CA VAL A 91 -50.67 -22.79 -1.40
C VAL A 91 -49.27 -23.29 -1.79
N SER A 92 -48.26 -22.45 -1.60
CA SER A 92 -46.89 -22.89 -1.39
C SER A 92 -46.32 -22.01 -0.29
N GLU A 93 -46.32 -22.57 0.91
CA GLU A 93 -45.54 -22.07 2.03
C GLU A 93 -44.06 -22.25 1.69
N ALA A 94 -43.37 -21.13 1.47
CA ALA A 94 -41.92 -21.08 1.56
C ALA A 94 -41.60 -20.46 2.92
N GLU A 95 -41.21 -21.32 3.83
CA GLU A 95 -40.77 -21.03 5.18
C GLU A 95 -39.64 -19.98 5.18
N GLY A 96 -39.75 -19.04 6.13
CA GLY A 96 -38.63 -18.59 6.93
C GLY A 96 -37.44 -17.97 6.19
N SER A 97 -37.65 -16.85 5.50
CA SER A 97 -36.58 -15.86 5.34
C SER A 97 -36.94 -14.63 6.15
N VAL A 98 -36.61 -14.71 7.45
CA VAL A 98 -36.51 -13.53 8.30
C VAL A 98 -35.34 -12.72 7.76
N CYS A 99 -35.63 -11.84 6.79
CA CYS A 99 -34.73 -10.75 6.47
C CYS A 99 -34.51 -9.98 7.78
N PRO A 100 -33.27 -9.85 8.28
CA PRO A 100 -33.05 -8.88 9.33
C PRO A 100 -33.41 -7.53 8.71
N ALA A 101 -34.37 -6.84 9.32
CA ALA A 101 -34.68 -5.47 8.97
C ALA A 101 -33.37 -4.68 8.87
N PRO A 102 -33.21 -3.76 7.89
CA PRO A 102 -32.02 -2.93 7.80
C PRO A 102 -31.97 -2.05 9.04
N GLY A 103 -31.25 -2.52 10.04
CA GLY A 103 -31.12 -1.88 11.33
C GLY A 103 -30.34 -0.59 11.16
N SER A 104 -31.05 0.52 11.33
CA SER A 104 -30.53 1.80 11.83
C SER A 104 -29.59 2.61 10.91
N PRO A 105 -29.66 3.95 10.93
CA PRO A 105 -29.06 4.79 9.90
C PRO A 105 -27.55 5.01 10.14
N GLY A 106 -26.74 4.49 9.21
CA GLY A 106 -25.71 5.28 8.54
C GLY A 106 -24.41 5.65 9.28
N GLY A 107 -24.02 4.96 10.37
CA GLY A 107 -22.74 5.15 11.07
C GLY A 107 -21.87 3.89 11.08
N LEU A 108 -20.55 4.04 11.23
CA LEU A 108 -19.68 2.91 11.57
C LEU A 108 -20.06 2.34 12.95
N ASP A 109 -20.08 1.02 13.10
CA ASP A 109 -20.41 0.33 14.37
C ASP A 109 -19.23 0.26 15.35
N PHE A 110 -18.12 0.93 15.02
CA PHE A 110 -16.88 0.95 15.79
C PHE A 110 -16.23 2.33 15.77
N ASP A 111 -15.34 2.57 16.73
CA ASP A 111 -14.58 3.81 16.80
C ASP A 111 -13.38 3.78 15.85
N ALA A 112 -13.53 4.42 14.68
CA ALA A 112 -12.46 4.54 13.70
C ALA A 112 -11.25 5.36 14.18
N SER A 113 -11.39 6.15 15.25
CA SER A 113 -10.30 6.99 15.77
C SER A 113 -9.13 6.17 16.31
N VAL A 114 -9.40 4.95 16.81
CA VAL A 114 -8.38 4.00 17.30
C VAL A 114 -7.42 3.59 16.18
N LEU A 115 -7.86 3.62 14.91
CA LEU A 115 -7.00 3.29 13.76
C LEU A 115 -6.01 4.41 13.44
N LEU A 116 -6.26 5.64 13.88
CA LEU A 116 -5.54 6.85 13.49
C LEU A 116 -4.47 7.26 14.51
N SER A 117 -3.61 6.31 14.89
CA SER A 117 -2.53 6.55 15.86
C SER A 117 -1.32 7.24 15.20
N GLU A 118 -0.98 8.44 15.67
CA GLU A 118 0.16 9.21 15.15
C GLU A 118 1.51 8.54 15.47
N HIS A 119 1.69 8.01 16.67
CA HIS A 119 2.93 7.33 17.05
C HIS A 119 3.21 6.11 16.16
N HIS A 120 2.18 5.32 15.86
CA HIS A 120 2.31 4.18 14.95
C HIS A 120 2.50 4.63 13.50
N ALA A 121 1.83 5.71 13.04
CA ALA A 121 2.05 6.27 11.70
C ALA A 121 3.50 6.73 11.50
N ALA A 122 4.08 7.40 12.50
CA ALA A 122 5.48 7.81 12.49
C ALA A 122 6.43 6.60 12.47
N CYS A 123 6.20 5.62 13.34
CA CYS A 123 6.97 4.37 13.38
C CYS A 123 6.96 3.64 12.04
N GLN A 124 5.77 3.42 11.46
CA GLN A 124 5.59 2.77 10.17
C GLN A 124 6.23 3.57 9.03
N ALA A 125 6.15 4.90 9.05
CA ALA A 125 6.81 5.76 8.06
C ALA A 125 8.34 5.61 8.12
N THR A 126 8.94 5.69 9.32
CA THR A 126 10.38 5.48 9.51
C THR A 126 10.80 4.08 9.08
N GLN A 127 10.05 3.03 9.43
CA GLN A 127 10.32 1.66 9.00
C GLN A 127 10.28 1.52 7.48
N ARG A 128 9.30 2.15 6.82
CA ARG A 128 9.19 2.16 5.36
C ARG A 128 10.40 2.87 4.71
N SER A 129 10.83 4.00 5.27
CA SER A 129 12.04 4.70 4.80
C SER A 129 13.31 3.87 4.99
N VAL A 130 13.45 3.13 6.10
CA VAL A 130 14.57 2.19 6.30
C VAL A 130 14.57 1.12 5.21
N ARG A 131 13.41 0.51 4.94
CA ARG A 131 13.28 -0.53 3.91
C ARG A 131 13.64 0.02 2.53
N GLU A 132 13.13 1.19 2.18
CA GLU A 132 13.44 1.86 0.91
C GLU A 132 14.94 2.13 0.74
N ILE A 133 15.62 2.59 1.80
CA ILE A 133 17.08 2.79 1.76
C ILE A 133 17.80 1.45 1.59
N GLN A 134 17.38 0.39 2.28
CA GLN A 134 17.95 -0.95 2.13
C GLN A 134 17.78 -1.50 0.72
N GLU A 135 16.60 -1.35 0.11
CA GLU A 135 16.32 -1.76 -1.27
C GLU A 135 17.20 -1.01 -2.27
N ARG A 136 17.36 0.31 -2.10
CA ARG A 136 18.26 1.12 -2.94
C ARG A 136 19.72 0.73 -2.79
N LEU A 137 20.18 0.48 -1.56
CA LEU A 137 21.54 0.00 -1.29
C LEU A 137 21.76 -1.37 -1.94
N ALA A 138 20.82 -2.30 -1.80
CA ALA A 138 20.90 -3.61 -2.44
C ALA A 138 20.93 -3.51 -3.97
N ALA A 139 20.13 -2.62 -4.56
CA ALA A 139 20.12 -2.37 -6.00
C ALA A 139 21.48 -1.86 -6.50
N MET A 140 22.11 -0.90 -5.79
CA MET A 140 23.44 -0.40 -6.16
C MET A 140 24.53 -1.49 -6.05
N VAL A 141 24.50 -2.30 -5.00
CA VAL A 141 25.45 -3.42 -4.84
C VAL A 141 25.31 -4.42 -6.00
N LEU A 142 24.07 -4.72 -6.40
CA LEU A 142 23.79 -5.60 -7.53
C LEU A 142 24.23 -4.99 -8.88
N GLN A 143 24.06 -3.69 -9.07
CA GLN A 143 24.56 -2.99 -10.27
C GLN A 143 26.09 -3.04 -10.34
N HIS A 144 26.77 -2.81 -9.22
CA HIS A 144 28.23 -2.85 -9.14
C HIS A 144 28.79 -4.27 -9.41
N SER A 145 28.18 -5.30 -8.83
CA SER A 145 28.61 -6.69 -9.06
C SER A 145 28.44 -7.11 -10.53
N ARG A 146 27.37 -6.67 -11.20
CA ARG A 146 27.16 -6.91 -12.64
C ARG A 146 28.18 -6.18 -13.51
N ALA A 147 28.52 -4.93 -13.16
CA ALA A 147 29.52 -4.16 -13.89
C ALA A 147 30.93 -4.77 -13.78
N GLN A 148 31.29 -5.29 -12.60
CA GLN A 148 32.58 -5.97 -12.38
C GLN A 148 32.64 -7.38 -12.97
N GLY A 149 31.53 -8.14 -12.92
CA GLY A 149 31.44 -9.49 -13.49
C GLY A 149 31.36 -9.56 -15.01
N GLY A 150 31.00 -8.46 -15.68
CA GLY A 150 31.03 -8.33 -17.14
C GLY A 150 32.41 -8.00 -17.72
N GLN A 151 33.41 -7.73 -16.87
CA GLN A 151 34.79 -7.40 -17.24
C GLN A 151 35.73 -8.58 -16.96
N LEU A 152 35.31 -9.82 -17.25
CA LEU A 152 36.23 -10.92 -17.41
C LEU A 152 36.63 -10.98 -18.88
N HIS A 153 37.87 -10.57 -19.15
CA HIS A 153 38.61 -10.82 -20.38
C HIS A 153 38.19 -12.16 -21.03
N PRO A 154 37.81 -12.20 -22.31
CA PRO A 154 38.06 -13.37 -23.12
C PRO A 154 39.59 -13.51 -23.20
N GLY A 155 40.16 -14.23 -22.25
CA GLY A 155 41.56 -14.61 -22.25
C GLY A 155 41.82 -15.49 -23.48
N GLU A 156 42.34 -14.86 -24.52
CA GLU A 156 43.58 -15.23 -25.18
C GLU A 156 43.96 -16.71 -25.01
N LYS A 157 43.61 -17.50 -26.03
CA LYS A 157 44.47 -18.58 -26.47
C LYS A 157 45.21 -18.09 -27.71
N GLU A 158 46.42 -17.60 -27.53
CA GLU A 158 47.42 -17.66 -28.59
C GLU A 158 47.78 -19.15 -28.82
N ALA A 159 47.67 -19.60 -30.06
CA ALA A 159 48.83 -19.96 -30.87
C ALA A 159 48.40 -20.40 -32.28
N ASP A 160 49.02 -19.72 -33.25
CA ASP A 160 49.45 -20.21 -34.56
C ASP A 160 48.62 -19.87 -35.81
N GLY A 161 49.30 -19.21 -36.77
CA GLY A 161 49.00 -19.34 -38.19
C GLY A 161 48.54 -18.12 -39.01
N SER A 162 49.51 -17.37 -39.55
CA SER A 162 49.53 -16.82 -40.94
C SER A 162 48.79 -15.52 -41.32
N ILE A 163 49.62 -14.48 -41.50
CA ILE A 163 49.69 -13.44 -42.56
C ILE A 163 48.56 -13.42 -43.62
N ALA A 164 47.89 -12.26 -43.77
CA ALA A 164 47.64 -11.59 -45.07
C ALA A 164 47.09 -10.16 -44.90
N GLN A 165 47.71 -9.21 -45.60
CA GLN A 165 47.34 -7.81 -45.73
C GLN A 165 46.09 -7.63 -46.61
N THR A 166 45.25 -6.61 -46.36
CA THR A 166 44.91 -5.51 -47.31
C THR A 166 43.66 -4.71 -46.88
N SER A 167 43.87 -3.39 -46.78
CA SER A 167 43.03 -2.28 -47.27
C SER A 167 41.51 -2.28 -47.07
N THR A 168 40.96 -1.26 -46.40
CA THR A 168 40.36 -0.06 -47.03
C THR A 168 39.51 0.75 -46.06
N ALA A 169 39.54 2.07 -46.26
CA ALA A 169 38.83 3.10 -45.54
C ALA A 169 37.30 2.91 -45.52
N ARG A 170 36.67 3.30 -44.41
CA ARG A 170 35.32 3.88 -44.41
C ARG A 170 35.18 4.86 -43.27
N GLU A 171 35.06 6.12 -43.66
CA GLU A 171 34.62 7.24 -42.85
C GLU A 171 33.12 7.11 -42.55
N SER A 172 32.71 7.40 -41.32
CA SER A 172 31.36 7.83 -40.93
C SER A 172 31.53 8.64 -39.64
N SER A 173 31.76 9.94 -39.75
CA SER A 173 30.77 11.02 -39.72
C SER A 173 29.88 11.03 -38.47
N ASP A 174 30.05 12.12 -37.72
CA ASP A 174 29.13 12.79 -36.82
C ASP A 174 28.75 12.12 -35.49
N SER A 175 29.32 12.65 -34.41
CA SER A 175 28.53 13.23 -33.29
C SER A 175 29.47 13.95 -32.32
N GLN A 176 29.73 15.21 -32.59
CA GLN A 176 30.43 16.12 -31.69
C GLN A 176 29.42 17.06 -31.05
N GLY A 177 29.40 17.08 -29.71
CA GLY A 177 28.87 18.17 -28.91
C GLY A 177 27.37 18.14 -28.65
N SER A 178 26.99 17.62 -27.48
CA SER A 178 25.81 18.16 -26.78
C SER A 178 26.28 18.71 -25.44
N ALA A 179 26.42 20.03 -25.39
CA ALA A 179 26.53 20.78 -24.16
C ALA A 179 25.12 21.09 -23.64
N ASP A 180 24.92 20.71 -22.40
CA ASP A 180 24.39 21.56 -21.33
C ASP A 180 22.89 21.86 -21.20
N ALA A 181 22.53 21.87 -19.91
CA ALA A 181 21.42 22.56 -19.23
C ALA A 181 20.00 22.01 -19.35
N GLY A 182 19.65 21.12 -18.42
CA GLY A 182 18.24 20.86 -18.11
C GLY A 182 17.92 19.89 -16.97
N GLN A 183 18.89 19.13 -16.46
CA GLN A 183 18.65 18.27 -15.28
C GLN A 183 19.10 19.00 -14.01
N ARG A 184 18.11 19.62 -13.37
CA ARG A 184 18.15 20.05 -11.97
C ARG A 184 18.80 18.93 -11.12
N PRO A 185 19.90 19.20 -10.40
CA PRO A 185 20.55 18.22 -9.53
C PRO A 185 19.70 18.06 -8.28
N GLU A 186 18.60 17.31 -8.39
CA GLU A 186 18.04 16.62 -7.25
C GLU A 186 19.03 15.47 -6.97
N ASP A 187 19.95 15.71 -6.02
CA ASP A 187 20.96 14.81 -5.46
C ASP A 187 21.13 13.46 -6.18
N SER A 188 22.19 13.31 -6.99
CA SER A 188 22.63 11.96 -7.38
C SER A 188 22.84 11.15 -6.10
N GLU A 189 21.93 10.21 -5.82
CA GLU A 189 21.92 9.50 -4.55
C GLU A 189 23.20 8.66 -4.42
N THR A 190 24.13 9.10 -3.57
CA THR A 190 25.40 8.39 -3.32
C THR A 190 25.26 7.39 -2.18
N LEU A 191 26.17 6.40 -2.13
CA LEU A 191 26.29 5.48 -0.98
C LEU A 191 26.43 6.23 0.35
N LEU A 192 27.17 7.34 0.36
CA LEU A 192 27.33 8.17 1.57
C LEU A 192 26.02 8.86 1.97
N SER A 193 25.27 9.39 1.00
CA SER A 193 23.95 9.98 1.23
C SER A 193 22.98 8.95 1.82
N LEU A 194 22.92 7.75 1.24
CA LEU A 194 22.05 6.67 1.72
C LEU A 194 22.48 6.14 3.09
N SER A 195 23.79 6.05 3.37
CA SER A 195 24.30 5.71 4.71
C SER A 195 23.91 6.77 5.76
N THR A 196 24.00 8.05 5.40
CA THR A 196 23.59 9.16 6.28
C THR A 196 22.09 9.10 6.57
N LYS A 197 21.27 8.92 5.54
CA LYS A 197 19.81 8.73 5.68
C LYS A 197 19.51 7.50 6.55
N MET A 198 20.18 6.37 6.34
CA MET A 198 20.00 5.14 7.13
C MET A 198 20.27 5.38 8.61
N SER A 199 21.39 6.04 8.94
CA SER A 199 21.76 6.40 10.31
C SER A 199 20.70 7.29 10.97
N GLN A 200 20.20 8.30 10.24
CA GLN A 200 19.12 9.15 10.71
C GLN A 200 17.84 8.36 11.00
N GLN A 201 17.43 7.46 10.11
CA GLN A 201 16.23 6.65 10.32
C GLN A 201 16.40 5.66 11.49
N GLN A 202 17.59 5.06 11.64
CA GLN A 202 17.89 4.18 12.78
C GLN A 202 17.83 4.93 14.11
N LYS A 203 18.30 6.18 14.15
CA LYS A 203 18.16 7.04 15.33
C LYS A 203 16.69 7.29 15.66
N LEU A 204 15.88 7.66 14.67
CA LEU A 204 14.44 7.86 14.87
C LEU A 204 13.75 6.59 15.39
N LEU A 205 14.13 5.40 14.89
CA LEU A 205 13.61 4.13 15.43
C LEU A 205 14.06 3.84 16.85
N ALA A 206 15.28 4.22 17.21
CA ALA A 206 15.79 4.04 18.56
C ALA A 206 15.06 4.95 19.56
N ASP A 207 14.75 6.18 19.15
CA ASP A 207 14.09 7.20 19.99
C ASP A 207 12.58 6.94 20.20
N LEU A 208 11.97 6.03 19.43
CA LEU A 208 10.55 5.67 19.60
C LEU A 208 10.29 4.87 20.88
N PRO A 209 9.12 5.03 21.53
CA PRO A 209 8.74 4.26 22.71
C PRO A 209 8.79 2.75 22.46
N ASP A 210 9.26 1.98 23.45
CA ASP A 210 9.34 0.53 23.35
C ASP A 210 7.98 -0.13 23.18
N THR A 211 6.91 0.45 23.74
CA THR A 211 5.54 -0.05 23.58
C THR A 211 5.04 -0.01 22.13
N VAL A 212 5.34 1.06 21.39
CA VAL A 212 4.99 1.21 19.95
C VAL A 212 5.77 0.23 19.08
N LYS A 213 6.98 -0.15 19.51
CA LYS A 213 7.80 -1.17 18.84
C LYS A 213 7.36 -2.58 19.24
N MET A 214 6.92 -2.80 20.47
CA MET A 214 6.54 -4.13 20.94
C MET A 214 5.16 -4.55 20.45
N PHE A 215 4.21 -3.60 20.41
CA PHE A 215 2.82 -3.86 20.07
C PHE A 215 2.51 -3.28 18.68
N PRO A 216 2.27 -4.13 17.67
CA PRO A 216 2.05 -3.67 16.30
C PRO A 216 0.69 -2.97 16.16
N HIS A 217 0.55 -2.20 15.09
CA HIS A 217 -0.70 -1.53 14.73
C HIS A 217 -0.96 -1.78 13.24
N PRO A 218 -2.23 -1.86 12.79
CA PRO A 218 -2.55 -1.89 11.36
C PRO A 218 -1.90 -0.71 10.61
N ASP A 219 -1.67 -0.85 9.30
CA ASP A 219 -1.07 0.24 8.51
C ASP A 219 -1.97 1.48 8.57
N VAL A 220 -1.49 2.53 9.24
CA VAL A 220 -2.29 3.72 9.54
C VAL A 220 -2.60 4.48 8.25
N VAL A 221 -1.66 4.52 7.31
CA VAL A 221 -1.82 5.20 6.03
C VAL A 221 -2.89 4.51 5.18
N GLU A 222 -2.88 3.17 5.16
CA GLU A 222 -3.91 2.37 4.52
C GLU A 222 -5.28 2.62 5.18
N CYS A 223 -5.35 2.60 6.51
CA CYS A 223 -6.58 2.91 7.25
C CYS A 223 -7.13 4.29 6.87
N CYS A 224 -6.26 5.31 6.77
CA CYS A 224 -6.65 6.65 6.34
C CYS A 224 -7.29 6.64 4.94
N LEU A 225 -6.67 5.94 3.97
CA LEU A 225 -7.17 5.86 2.61
C LEU A 225 -8.54 5.16 2.55
N VAL A 226 -8.72 4.06 3.26
CA VAL A 226 -9.98 3.31 3.30
C VAL A 226 -11.09 4.14 3.96
N LEU A 227 -10.80 4.79 5.10
CA LEU A 227 -11.76 5.65 5.79
C LEU A 227 -12.22 6.83 4.92
N LEU A 228 -11.29 7.50 4.24
CA LEU A 228 -11.62 8.59 3.32
C LEU A 228 -12.35 8.11 2.07
N HIS A 229 -12.13 6.86 1.65
CA HIS A 229 -12.90 6.25 0.57
C HIS A 229 -14.36 6.01 1.00
N LEU A 230 -14.57 5.45 2.19
CA LEU A 230 -15.89 5.23 2.75
C LEU A 230 -16.68 6.53 2.94
N SER A 231 -16.01 7.60 3.40
CA SER A 231 -16.66 8.88 3.64
C SER A 231 -17.23 9.56 2.39
N LYS A 232 -16.72 9.22 1.20
CA LYS A 232 -17.26 9.69 -0.08
C LYS A 232 -18.58 9.03 -0.44
N SER A 233 -18.74 7.76 -0.08
CA SER A 233 -19.89 6.95 -0.47
C SER A 233 -20.97 6.93 0.61
N SER A 234 -20.63 7.27 1.86
CA SER A 234 -21.58 7.34 2.98
C SER A 234 -21.09 8.32 4.05
N PRO A 235 -22.00 9.05 4.73
CA PRO A 235 -21.66 9.96 5.83
C PRO A 235 -21.31 9.22 7.14
N SER A 236 -20.89 7.95 7.08
CA SER A 236 -20.65 7.10 8.25
C SER A 236 -19.39 7.45 9.04
N VAL A 237 -18.51 8.26 8.45
CA VAL A 237 -17.26 8.71 9.06
C VAL A 237 -17.38 10.18 9.46
N SER A 238 -17.19 10.48 10.75
CA SER A 238 -17.26 11.85 11.26
C SER A 238 -16.22 12.77 10.61
N GLU A 239 -16.56 14.05 10.44
CA GLU A 239 -15.65 15.05 9.84
C GLU A 239 -14.31 15.16 10.57
N ALA A 240 -14.34 15.09 11.91
CA ALA A 240 -13.13 15.10 12.72
C ALA A 240 -12.20 13.92 12.40
N THR A 241 -12.76 12.72 12.20
CA THR A 241 -12.00 11.52 11.81
C THR A 241 -11.43 11.67 10.40
N GLN A 242 -12.22 12.22 9.46
CA GLN A 242 -11.75 12.48 8.10
C GLN A 242 -10.60 13.48 8.09
N GLN A 243 -10.70 14.56 8.85
CA GLN A 243 -9.65 15.57 8.93
C GLN A 243 -8.37 14.98 9.51
N ARG A 244 -8.46 14.20 10.61
CA ARG A 244 -7.32 13.51 11.20
C ARG A 244 -6.64 12.55 10.21
N ALA A 245 -7.43 11.81 9.43
CA ALA A 245 -6.92 10.94 8.38
C ALA A 245 -6.18 11.72 7.28
N LYS A 246 -6.73 12.88 6.84
CA LYS A 246 -6.05 13.76 5.87
C LYS A 246 -4.72 14.29 6.41
N ASP A 247 -4.68 14.70 7.68
CA ASP A 247 -3.48 15.25 8.30
C ASP A 247 -2.38 14.20 8.44
N LEU A 248 -2.74 12.97 8.86
CA LEU A 248 -1.81 11.84 8.88
C LEU A 248 -1.29 11.48 7.48
N LEU A 249 -2.14 11.51 6.45
CA LEU A 249 -1.70 11.27 5.07
C LEU A 249 -0.71 12.33 4.58
N ARG A 250 -0.95 13.61 4.87
CA ARG A 250 -0.01 14.69 4.52
C ARG A 250 1.34 14.51 5.19
N LYS A 251 1.34 14.06 6.45
CA LYS A 251 2.55 13.95 7.27
C LYS A 251 3.34 12.66 7.01
N HIS A 252 2.67 11.53 6.82
CA HIS A 252 3.27 10.19 6.82
C HIS A 252 3.05 9.42 5.51
N GLY A 253 2.17 9.89 4.62
CA GLY A 253 1.89 9.26 3.33
C GLY A 253 2.89 9.59 2.24
N THR A 254 4.20 9.41 2.50
CA THR A 254 5.29 9.84 1.59
C THR A 254 5.56 8.88 0.44
N ASN A 255 5.01 7.66 0.47
CA ASN A 255 5.21 6.67 -0.59
C ASN A 255 4.54 7.15 -1.90
N PRO A 256 5.17 7.01 -3.08
CA PRO A 256 4.61 7.45 -4.36
C PRO A 256 3.20 6.89 -4.67
N ALA A 257 2.94 5.62 -4.36
CA ALA A 257 1.63 5.00 -4.56
C ALA A 257 0.57 5.60 -3.61
N VAL A 258 0.96 5.86 -2.36
CA VAL A 258 0.10 6.52 -1.36
C VAL A 258 -0.20 7.96 -1.79
N LEU A 259 0.81 8.72 -2.20
CA LEU A 259 0.65 10.10 -2.68
C LEU A 259 -0.34 10.15 -3.86
N LYS A 260 -0.20 9.23 -4.82
CA LYS A 260 -1.12 9.11 -5.95
C LYS A 260 -2.54 8.78 -5.48
N ALA A 261 -2.70 7.87 -4.53
CA ALA A 261 -4.01 7.52 -3.98
C ALA A 261 -4.63 8.67 -3.17
N SER A 262 -3.81 9.43 -2.43
CA SER A 262 -4.27 10.49 -1.53
C SER A 262 -4.71 11.76 -2.26
N GLN A 263 -4.20 12.02 -3.47
CA GLN A 263 -4.56 13.20 -4.28
C GLN A 263 -6.08 13.42 -4.33
N ARG A 264 -6.84 12.35 -4.58
CA ARG A 264 -8.31 12.41 -4.68
C ARG A 264 -9.03 12.87 -3.41
N PHE A 265 -8.35 12.92 -2.27
CA PHE A 265 -8.93 13.25 -0.95
C PHE A 265 -8.38 14.54 -0.34
N LEU A 266 -7.23 15.02 -0.83
CA LEU A 266 -6.49 16.15 -0.25
C LEU A 266 -6.68 17.47 -1.02
N HIS A 267 -7.44 17.46 -2.12
CA HIS A 267 -7.88 18.63 -2.86
C HIS A 267 -9.16 19.25 -2.28
#